data_AF-A0A6B8RKF8-F1
#
_entry.id   AF-A0A6B8RKF8-F1
#
_cell.length_a   1.000
_cell.length_b   1.000
_cell.length_c   1.000
_cell.angle_alpha   90.00
_cell.angle_beta   90.00
_cell.angle_gamma   90.00
#
_symmetry.space_group_name_H-M   'P 1'
#
loop_
_entity.id
_entity.type
_entity.pdbx_description
1 polymer ?
#
loop_
_entity_poly.entity_id
_entity_poly.type
_entity_poly.pdbx_seq_one_letter_code
_entity_poly.pdbx_strand_id
1 'polypeptide(L)'
;MKKYGVLAVALVVTLLMGCQPISQEEKAYQSALQSIDKKSFPEAIGNLSDLGDYKESREMVSKLRYIVNGDYIGAGGFLIAAIKSDGTVTHKGGNEDSASSDSWKDFKTLSTRGEYIEGLDEKGKIATTSPVKVEDFESSTLASAGGMINVINEMPKLEHVSAFQSYYPSGVIALLENGTVQQVGLLWDYKEIAVVKAWKNIVAVTARGSFVVGLLADGSVVATGERMERDEVSNWKDVVAISTDTNTIGLKKDGTVIAAGENRFGECNVEGWTEIIAIATSGHHSVGLKKDGTVIATGDNSYGQGNTADWTDIVAIDASWYYTLGLKSDGTLVIAGDSSSGGTPTPNVANVSGLMVPTIHSND
;
A
#
# COMPACT_ATOMS: atom_id res chain seq x y z
N MET A 1 -51.84 67.26 -11.99
CA MET A 1 -52.11 66.02 -11.22
C MET A 1 -50.94 65.07 -11.43
N LYS A 2 -50.19 64.77 -10.34
CA LYS A 2 -49.33 63.60 -10.00
C LYS A 2 -48.23 63.13 -11.01
N LYS A 3 -46.91 63.26 -10.70
CA LYS A 3 -46.00 62.36 -9.90
C LYS A 3 -45.91 60.95 -10.50
N TYR A 4 -44.76 60.36 -10.87
CA TYR A 4 -43.51 59.99 -10.15
C TYR A 4 -42.30 59.98 -11.13
N GLY A 5 -41.01 60.09 -10.81
CA GLY A 5 -40.27 59.94 -9.56
C GLY A 5 -39.37 58.68 -9.56
N VAL A 6 -38.09 58.82 -9.93
CA VAL A 6 -36.91 58.00 -9.55
C VAL A 6 -36.89 56.50 -9.95
N LEU A 7 -35.90 56.09 -10.76
CA LEU A 7 -35.14 54.85 -10.50
C LEU A 7 -33.73 54.87 -11.13
N ALA A 8 -32.71 54.87 -10.25
CA ALA A 8 -31.39 54.23 -10.30
C ALA A 8 -30.56 54.31 -11.61
N VAL A 9 -29.41 54.98 -11.67
CA VAL A 9 -28.13 54.61 -11.00
C VAL A 9 -27.91 53.09 -10.96
N ALA A 10 -27.66 52.49 -12.12
CA ALA A 10 -27.13 51.12 -12.22
C ALA A 10 -26.49 50.88 -13.60
N LEU A 11 -25.48 51.68 -13.98
CA LEU A 11 -24.64 51.35 -15.14
C LEU A 11 -23.16 51.69 -14.93
N VAL A 12 -22.66 51.52 -13.69
CA VAL A 12 -21.22 51.58 -13.35
C VAL A 12 -20.82 50.46 -12.35
N VAL A 13 -21.56 49.34 -12.30
CA VAL A 13 -21.17 48.18 -11.46
C VAL A 13 -21.32 46.87 -12.22
N THR A 14 -20.66 46.76 -13.38
CA THR A 14 -20.40 45.45 -14.01
C THR A 14 -19.04 45.42 -14.71
N LEU A 15 -18.06 46.10 -14.11
CA LEU A 15 -16.64 46.01 -14.50
C LEU A 15 -15.70 45.94 -13.28
N LEU A 16 -16.24 45.62 -12.10
CA LEU A 16 -15.50 45.46 -10.84
C LEU A 16 -15.91 44.20 -10.06
N MET A 17 -16.38 43.15 -10.75
CA MET A 17 -16.14 41.80 -10.24
C MET A 17 -14.73 41.45 -10.70
N GLY A 18 -13.76 42.00 -9.96
CA GLY A 18 -12.37 41.70 -10.16
C GLY A 18 -12.22 40.18 -10.21
N CYS A 19 -11.51 39.71 -11.24
CA CYS A 19 -10.91 38.39 -11.23
C CYS A 19 -10.10 38.32 -9.93
N GLN A 20 -10.68 37.74 -8.87
CA GLN A 20 -9.94 37.58 -7.62
C GLN A 20 -8.73 36.72 -7.99
N PRO A 21 -7.51 37.13 -7.63
CA PRO A 21 -6.33 36.34 -7.92
C PRO A 21 -6.53 34.95 -7.30
N ILE A 22 -6.38 33.92 -8.13
CA ILE A 22 -6.46 32.52 -7.71
C ILE A 22 -5.54 32.33 -6.50
N SER A 23 -6.07 31.75 -5.41
CA SER A 23 -5.32 31.53 -4.18
C SER A 23 -4.14 30.58 -4.39
N GLN A 24 -3.18 30.55 -3.46
CA GLN A 24 -2.05 29.61 -3.57
C GLN A 24 -2.51 28.16 -3.44
N GLU A 25 -3.49 27.91 -2.57
CA GLU A 25 -4.11 26.60 -2.36
C GLU A 25 -4.81 26.11 -3.62
N GLU A 26 -5.58 26.98 -4.28
CA GLU A 26 -6.24 26.64 -5.55
C GLU A 26 -5.22 26.33 -6.64
N LYS A 27 -4.12 27.09 -6.75
CA LYS A 27 -3.05 26.78 -7.71
C LYS A 27 -2.39 25.42 -7.44
N ALA A 28 -2.09 25.12 -6.19
CA ALA A 28 -1.50 23.85 -5.79
C ALA A 28 -2.45 22.67 -6.05
N TYR A 29 -3.74 22.84 -5.75
CA TYR A 29 -4.76 21.83 -6.03
C TYR A 29 -4.90 21.57 -7.54
N GLN A 30 -5.00 22.62 -8.37
CA GLN A 30 -5.02 22.47 -9.83
C GLN A 30 -3.74 21.80 -10.37
N SER A 31 -2.58 22.09 -9.77
CA SER A 31 -1.32 21.41 -10.10
C SER A 31 -1.36 19.92 -9.76
N ALA A 32 -1.96 19.55 -8.63
CA ALA A 32 -2.16 18.16 -8.27
C ALA A 32 -3.10 17.44 -9.25
N LEU A 33 -4.22 18.06 -9.65
CA LEU A 33 -5.14 17.50 -10.64
C LEU A 33 -4.43 17.23 -11.99
N GLN A 34 -3.59 18.18 -12.44
CA GLN A 34 -2.77 17.97 -13.64
C GLN A 34 -1.76 16.82 -13.48
N SER A 35 -1.26 16.61 -12.26
CA SER A 35 -0.35 15.50 -11.96
C SER A 35 -1.11 14.16 -12.03
N ILE A 36 -2.35 14.12 -11.53
CA ILE A 36 -3.25 12.95 -11.64
C ILE A 36 -3.51 12.61 -13.10
N ASP A 37 -3.89 13.59 -13.94
CA ASP A 37 -4.15 13.37 -15.37
C ASP A 37 -2.93 12.81 -16.11
N LYS A 38 -1.74 13.18 -15.66
CA LYS A 38 -0.47 12.69 -16.21
C LYS A 38 -0.07 11.33 -15.65
N LYS A 39 -0.74 10.79 -14.62
CA LYS A 39 -0.30 9.63 -13.82
C LYS A 39 0.95 9.88 -12.96
N SER A 40 1.27 11.14 -12.65
CA SER A 40 2.30 11.51 -11.67
C SER A 40 1.71 11.42 -10.25
N PHE A 41 1.31 10.22 -9.80
CA PHE A 41 0.63 10.06 -8.51
C PHE A 41 1.48 10.48 -7.29
N PRO A 42 2.80 10.21 -7.22
CA PRO A 42 3.63 10.70 -6.11
C PRO A 42 3.64 12.22 -5.96
N GLU A 43 3.73 12.93 -7.09
CA GLU A 43 3.69 14.39 -7.12
C GLU A 43 2.31 14.91 -6.69
N ALA A 44 1.24 14.28 -7.18
CA ALA A 44 -0.12 14.61 -6.77
C ALA A 44 -0.34 14.43 -5.26
N ILE A 45 0.09 13.29 -4.69
CA ILE A 45 -0.01 13.02 -3.26
C ILE A 45 0.75 14.08 -2.47
N GLY A 46 1.96 14.43 -2.89
CA GLY A 46 2.78 15.45 -2.24
C GLY A 46 2.07 16.81 -2.20
N ASN A 47 1.61 17.29 -3.36
CA ASN A 47 0.92 18.57 -3.49
C ASN A 47 -0.40 18.60 -2.69
N LEU A 48 -1.17 17.51 -2.68
CA LEU A 48 -2.44 17.44 -1.95
C LEU A 48 -2.24 17.32 -0.44
N SER A 49 -1.22 16.60 0.01
CA SER A 49 -0.94 16.40 1.44
C SER A 49 -0.57 17.71 2.13
N ASP A 50 0.12 18.61 1.43
CA ASP A 50 0.48 19.93 1.94
C ASP A 50 -0.75 20.88 2.07
N LEU A 51 -1.89 20.52 1.50
CA LEU A 51 -3.14 21.31 1.51
C LEU A 51 -4.10 20.96 2.66
N GLY A 52 -3.84 19.91 3.43
CA GLY A 52 -4.70 19.50 4.53
C GLY A 52 -6.09 19.04 4.05
N ASP A 53 -7.17 19.70 4.51
CA ASP A 53 -8.57 19.37 4.15
C ASP A 53 -9.13 20.21 2.99
N TYR A 54 -8.31 21.05 2.36
CA TYR A 54 -8.77 21.90 1.27
C TYR A 54 -9.34 21.04 0.11
N LYS A 55 -10.61 21.27 -0.24
CA LYS A 55 -11.34 20.51 -1.28
C LYS A 55 -11.22 18.99 -1.14
N GLU A 56 -11.35 18.49 0.08
CA GLU A 56 -11.32 17.03 0.35
C GLU A 56 -10.01 16.38 -0.14
N SER A 57 -8.92 17.14 -0.19
CA SER A 57 -7.60 16.65 -0.62
C SER A 57 -7.14 15.43 0.18
N ARG A 58 -7.53 15.28 1.46
CA ARG A 58 -7.29 14.05 2.23
C ARG A 58 -7.95 12.81 1.63
N GLU A 59 -9.18 12.92 1.14
CA GLU A 59 -9.87 11.80 0.51
C GLU A 59 -9.18 11.42 -0.82
N MET A 60 -8.83 12.42 -1.63
CA MET A 60 -8.09 12.23 -2.88
C MET A 60 -6.72 11.58 -2.63
N VAL A 61 -5.99 12.00 -1.59
CA VAL A 61 -4.73 11.37 -1.17
C VAL A 61 -4.94 9.92 -0.76
N SER A 62 -6.03 9.60 -0.03
CA SER A 62 -6.37 8.23 0.35
C SER A 62 -6.58 7.33 -0.88
N LYS A 63 -7.37 7.80 -1.86
CA LYS A 63 -7.60 7.09 -3.13
C LYS A 63 -6.30 6.88 -3.92
N LEU A 64 -5.44 7.90 -3.97
CA LEU A 64 -4.14 7.79 -4.64
C LEU A 64 -3.20 6.80 -3.95
N ARG A 65 -3.14 6.80 -2.61
CA ARG A 65 -2.32 5.84 -1.85
C ARG A 65 -2.79 4.41 -2.07
N TYR A 66 -4.10 4.17 -2.10
CA TYR A 66 -4.66 2.87 -2.43
C TYR A 66 -4.18 2.35 -3.79
N ILE A 67 -4.13 3.22 -4.80
CA ILE A 67 -3.58 2.89 -6.13
C ILE A 67 -2.07 2.62 -6.06
N VAL A 68 -1.31 3.53 -5.44
CA VAL A 68 0.16 3.49 -5.37
C VAL A 68 0.68 2.30 -4.58
N ASN A 69 -0.01 1.89 -3.52
CA ASN A 69 0.38 0.75 -2.69
C ASN A 69 0.01 -0.59 -3.31
N GLY A 70 -0.94 -0.62 -4.26
CA GLY A 70 -1.41 -1.88 -4.84
C GLY A 70 -2.21 -2.74 -3.88
N ASP A 71 -2.87 -2.13 -2.88
CA ASP A 71 -3.55 -2.78 -1.75
C ASP A 71 -4.66 -3.79 -2.14
N TYR A 72 -4.96 -3.94 -3.43
CA TYR A 72 -6.00 -4.79 -4.00
C TYR A 72 -5.47 -6.02 -4.73
N ILE A 73 -4.15 -6.18 -4.79
CA ILE A 73 -3.46 -7.42 -5.14
C ILE A 73 -2.55 -7.82 -3.98
N GLY A 74 -2.17 -9.09 -3.93
CA GLY A 74 -1.28 -9.58 -2.90
C GLY A 74 -0.46 -10.76 -3.38
N ALA A 75 0.83 -10.76 -3.06
CA ALA A 75 1.77 -11.84 -3.23
C ALA A 75 2.32 -12.23 -1.85
N GLY A 76 2.33 -13.52 -1.52
CA GLY A 76 2.82 -13.98 -0.22
C GLY A 76 3.26 -15.43 -0.28
N GLY A 77 4.51 -15.71 0.05
CA GLY A 77 5.04 -17.06 -0.09
C GLY A 77 4.89 -17.57 -1.53
N PHE A 78 4.09 -18.59 -1.75
CA PHE A 78 3.70 -19.16 -3.05
C PHE A 78 2.21 -18.95 -3.34
N LEU A 79 1.62 -17.86 -2.87
CA LEU A 79 0.23 -17.49 -3.15
C LEU A 79 0.14 -16.13 -3.85
N ILE A 80 -0.87 -15.99 -4.70
CA ILE A 80 -1.35 -14.70 -5.17
C ILE A 80 -2.82 -14.52 -4.84
N ALA A 81 -3.22 -13.28 -4.59
CA ALA A 81 -4.61 -12.89 -4.38
C ALA A 81 -4.90 -11.58 -5.08
N ALA A 82 -6.16 -11.39 -5.45
CA ALA A 82 -6.63 -10.14 -6.03
C ALA A 82 -8.12 -9.93 -5.78
N ILE A 83 -8.50 -8.67 -5.62
CA ILE A 83 -9.89 -8.24 -5.56
C ILE A 83 -10.43 -8.16 -7.00
N LYS A 84 -11.61 -8.71 -7.24
CA LYS A 84 -12.34 -8.60 -8.50
C LYS A 84 -13.17 -7.33 -8.53
N SER A 85 -13.56 -6.91 -9.74
CA SER A 85 -14.38 -5.70 -9.92
C SER A 85 -15.76 -5.76 -9.22
N ASP A 86 -16.23 -6.94 -8.82
CA ASP A 86 -17.47 -7.14 -8.05
C ASP A 86 -17.27 -7.19 -6.53
N GLY A 87 -16.05 -6.86 -6.04
CA GLY A 87 -15.70 -6.85 -4.62
C GLY A 87 -15.45 -8.24 -4.01
N THR A 88 -15.46 -9.32 -4.82
CA THR A 88 -15.02 -10.65 -4.39
C THR A 88 -13.50 -10.79 -4.44
N VAL A 89 -12.97 -11.79 -3.74
CA VAL A 89 -11.53 -12.08 -3.74
C VAL A 89 -11.27 -13.42 -4.45
N THR A 90 -10.26 -13.45 -5.31
CA THR A 90 -9.74 -14.68 -5.91
C THR A 90 -8.30 -14.88 -5.52
N HIS A 91 -7.88 -16.14 -5.43
CA HIS A 91 -6.49 -16.49 -5.16
C HIS A 91 -6.05 -17.75 -5.88
N LYS A 92 -4.72 -17.92 -6.00
CA LYS A 92 -4.04 -19.10 -6.55
C LYS A 92 -2.81 -19.42 -5.71
N GLY A 93 -2.48 -20.71 -5.58
CA GLY A 93 -1.39 -21.15 -4.71
C GLY A 93 -1.78 -21.19 -3.23
N GLY A 94 -0.80 -21.12 -2.33
CA GLY A 94 -0.99 -21.23 -0.89
C GLY A 94 -1.07 -22.68 -0.38
N ASN A 95 -1.34 -22.82 0.93
CA ASN A 95 -1.44 -24.13 1.57
C ASN A 95 -2.76 -24.84 1.24
N GLU A 96 -2.72 -26.18 1.15
CA GLU A 96 -3.90 -27.02 0.89
C GLU A 96 -4.99 -26.90 1.98
N ASP A 97 -4.61 -26.50 3.19
CA ASP A 97 -5.52 -26.33 4.33
C ASP A 97 -6.17 -24.94 4.40
N SER A 98 -5.86 -24.04 3.47
CA SER A 98 -6.43 -22.69 3.43
C SER A 98 -7.96 -22.75 3.34
N ALA A 99 -8.63 -21.99 4.19
CA ALA A 99 -10.07 -21.78 4.08
C ALA A 99 -10.43 -21.05 2.78
N SER A 100 -11.59 -21.37 2.19
CA SER A 100 -12.04 -20.72 0.96
C SER A 100 -12.41 -19.24 1.19
N SER A 101 -12.08 -18.39 0.21
CA SER A 101 -12.51 -16.99 0.13
C SER A 101 -13.78 -16.80 -0.72
N ASP A 102 -14.47 -17.86 -1.14
CA ASP A 102 -15.63 -17.77 -2.05
C ASP A 102 -16.80 -16.96 -1.48
N SER A 103 -16.93 -16.90 -0.15
CA SER A 103 -17.95 -16.13 0.53
C SER A 103 -17.54 -14.68 0.80
N TRP A 104 -16.31 -14.27 0.47
CA TRP A 104 -15.82 -12.92 0.71
C TRP A 104 -16.46 -11.96 -0.30
N LYS A 105 -17.03 -10.86 0.23
CA LYS A 105 -17.75 -9.82 -0.51
C LYS A 105 -17.40 -8.47 0.08
N ASP A 106 -17.41 -7.45 -0.77
CA ASP A 106 -17.16 -6.05 -0.38
C ASP A 106 -15.81 -5.87 0.32
N PHE A 107 -14.78 -6.56 -0.18
CA PHE A 107 -13.40 -6.38 0.28
C PHE A 107 -12.71 -5.26 -0.49
N LYS A 108 -11.89 -4.48 0.23
CA LYS A 108 -11.16 -3.33 -0.32
C LYS A 108 -9.65 -3.43 -0.20
N THR A 109 -9.11 -4.16 0.78
CA THR A 109 -7.66 -4.31 0.93
C THR A 109 -7.31 -5.77 1.17
N LEU A 110 -6.17 -6.19 0.65
CA LEU A 110 -5.56 -7.49 0.87
C LEU A 110 -4.20 -7.32 1.55
N SER A 111 -3.85 -8.30 2.37
CA SER A 111 -2.50 -8.54 2.86
C SER A 111 -2.26 -10.05 2.81
N THR A 112 -1.00 -10.46 2.76
CA THR A 112 -0.64 -11.88 2.88
C THR A 112 0.04 -12.13 4.22
N ARG A 113 -0.16 -13.33 4.78
CA ARG A 113 0.51 -13.79 6.01
C ARG A 113 1.05 -15.19 5.78
N GLY A 114 2.28 -15.26 5.25
CA GLY A 114 2.84 -16.52 4.79
C GLY A 114 2.06 -17.01 3.57
N GLU A 115 1.53 -18.24 3.64
CA GLU A 115 0.75 -18.87 2.58
C GLU A 115 -0.77 -18.65 2.72
N TYR A 116 -1.19 -17.65 3.51
CA TYR A 116 -2.60 -17.29 3.74
C TYR A 116 -2.88 -15.83 3.34
N ILE A 117 -4.15 -15.56 3.04
CA ILE A 117 -4.65 -14.24 2.66
C ILE A 117 -5.46 -13.68 3.81
N GLU A 118 -5.31 -12.38 3.98
CA GLU A 118 -6.13 -11.58 4.85
C GLU A 118 -6.75 -10.45 4.06
N GLY A 119 -8.00 -10.15 4.36
CA GLY A 119 -8.73 -9.10 3.68
C GLY A 119 -9.35 -8.14 4.69
N LEU A 120 -9.41 -6.86 4.33
CA LEU A 120 -10.19 -5.85 5.02
C LEU A 120 -11.43 -5.53 4.19
N ASP A 121 -12.61 -5.69 4.81
CA ASP A 121 -13.87 -5.33 4.19
C ASP A 121 -14.18 -3.82 4.28
N GLU A 122 -15.16 -3.36 3.51
CA GLU A 122 -15.61 -1.97 3.50
C GLU A 122 -16.12 -1.49 4.87
N LYS A 123 -16.47 -2.40 5.78
CA LYS A 123 -16.93 -2.09 7.16
C LYS A 123 -15.78 -2.01 8.15
N GLY A 124 -14.53 -2.19 7.69
CA GLY A 124 -13.34 -2.11 8.53
C GLY A 124 -13.04 -3.40 9.30
N LYS A 125 -13.61 -4.55 8.90
CA LYS A 125 -13.38 -5.85 9.53
C LYS A 125 -12.37 -6.67 8.75
N ILE A 126 -11.45 -7.33 9.46
CA ILE A 126 -10.45 -8.22 8.88
C ILE A 126 -10.96 -9.67 8.86
N ALA A 127 -10.80 -10.35 7.72
CA ALA A 127 -11.02 -11.78 7.54
C ALA A 127 -9.69 -12.48 7.14
N THR A 128 -9.59 -13.79 7.38
CA THR A 128 -8.38 -14.59 7.08
C THR A 128 -8.74 -15.95 6.51
N THR A 129 -7.91 -16.46 5.58
CA THR A 129 -7.99 -17.85 5.10
C THR A 129 -7.20 -18.83 5.97
N SER A 130 -6.45 -18.34 6.95
CA SER A 130 -5.70 -19.19 7.88
C SER A 130 -6.65 -20.07 8.70
N PRO A 131 -6.54 -21.41 8.66
CA PRO A 131 -7.47 -22.33 9.32
C PRO A 131 -7.22 -22.47 10.83
N VAL A 132 -6.09 -21.93 11.30
CA VAL A 132 -5.57 -22.09 12.66
C VAL A 132 -6.51 -21.57 13.73
N LYS A 133 -6.62 -22.32 14.82
CA LYS A 133 -7.45 -22.00 15.99
C LYS A 133 -6.62 -21.93 17.26
N VAL A 134 -7.21 -21.40 18.32
CA VAL A 134 -6.51 -21.28 19.62
C VAL A 134 -6.08 -22.66 20.13
N GLU A 135 -6.92 -23.68 19.95
CA GLU A 135 -6.72 -25.04 20.43
C GLU A 135 -5.46 -25.69 19.82
N ASP A 136 -5.05 -25.28 18.62
CA ASP A 136 -3.85 -25.78 17.94
C ASP A 136 -2.55 -25.38 18.67
N PHE A 137 -2.64 -24.37 19.55
CA PHE A 137 -1.49 -23.74 20.21
C PHE A 137 -1.48 -23.89 21.73
N GLU A 138 -2.56 -24.38 22.35
CA GLU A 138 -2.71 -24.43 23.82
C GLU A 138 -1.62 -25.24 24.54
N SER A 139 -1.05 -26.24 23.87
CA SER A 139 0.05 -27.07 24.41
C SER A 139 1.44 -26.56 24.07
N SER A 140 1.54 -25.53 23.23
CA SER A 140 2.82 -25.00 22.75
C SER A 140 3.44 -24.04 23.74
N THR A 141 4.75 -24.17 23.96
CA THR A 141 5.55 -23.25 24.78
C THR A 141 6.30 -22.22 23.94
N LEU A 142 6.13 -22.24 22.61
CA LEU A 142 6.80 -21.30 21.71
C LEU A 142 6.20 -19.90 21.86
N ALA A 143 7.04 -18.86 21.91
CA ALA A 143 6.58 -17.47 21.94
C ALA A 143 5.67 -17.12 20.74
N SER A 144 5.95 -17.70 19.58
CA SER A 144 5.14 -17.55 18.36
C SER A 144 3.70 -18.04 18.55
N ALA A 145 3.47 -19.07 19.36
CA ALA A 145 2.15 -19.62 19.65
C ALA A 145 1.30 -18.62 20.43
N GLY A 146 1.86 -17.94 21.44
CA GLY A 146 1.18 -16.86 22.16
C GLY A 146 0.81 -15.70 21.24
N GLY A 147 1.69 -15.33 20.31
CA GLY A 147 1.36 -14.34 19.28
C GLY A 147 0.19 -14.78 18.39
N MET A 148 0.17 -16.05 17.95
CA MET A 148 -0.92 -16.59 17.12
C MET A 148 -2.25 -16.54 17.86
N ILE A 149 -2.27 -16.96 19.13
CA ILE A 149 -3.46 -16.90 19.99
C ILE A 149 -3.98 -15.45 20.09
N ASN A 150 -3.08 -14.48 20.27
CA ASN A 150 -3.47 -13.07 20.30
C ASN A 150 -4.06 -12.60 18.96
N VAL A 151 -3.48 -12.99 17.82
CA VAL A 151 -4.05 -12.67 16.51
C VAL A 151 -5.46 -13.24 16.37
N ILE A 152 -5.65 -14.51 16.68
CA ILE A 152 -6.95 -15.18 16.56
C ILE A 152 -8.01 -14.50 17.44
N ASN A 153 -7.63 -14.08 18.65
CA ASN A 153 -8.56 -13.48 19.61
C ASN A 153 -8.83 -12.00 19.37
N GLU A 154 -7.83 -11.21 18.97
CA GLU A 154 -7.91 -9.75 18.96
C GLU A 154 -8.08 -9.15 17.56
N MET A 155 -7.57 -9.80 16.50
CA MET A 155 -7.71 -9.28 15.13
C MET A 155 -9.18 -9.12 14.72
N PRO A 156 -10.10 -10.06 15.02
CA PRO A 156 -11.52 -9.90 14.68
C PRO A 156 -12.25 -8.80 15.47
N LYS A 157 -11.62 -8.25 16.52
CA LYS A 157 -12.17 -7.19 17.38
C LYS A 157 -11.69 -5.79 16.97
N LEU A 158 -10.78 -5.69 16.00
CA LEU A 158 -10.34 -4.40 15.48
C LEU A 158 -11.52 -3.72 14.76
N GLU A 159 -11.67 -2.41 15.01
CA GLU A 159 -12.71 -1.57 14.42
C GLU A 159 -12.04 -0.33 13.80
N HIS A 160 -12.69 0.27 12.80
CA HIS A 160 -12.20 1.47 12.11
C HIS A 160 -10.80 1.29 11.49
N VAL A 161 -10.50 0.08 11.01
CA VAL A 161 -9.26 -0.21 10.30
C VAL A 161 -9.36 0.36 8.88
N SER A 162 -8.39 1.18 8.49
CA SER A 162 -8.29 1.77 7.16
C SER A 162 -7.27 1.04 6.28
N ALA A 163 -6.20 0.51 6.87
CA ALA A 163 -5.21 -0.33 6.23
C ALA A 163 -4.59 -1.26 7.27
N PHE A 164 -3.97 -2.35 6.83
CA PHE A 164 -3.28 -3.26 7.74
C PHE A 164 -2.17 -4.01 7.00
N GLN A 165 -1.22 -4.53 7.78
CA GLN A 165 -0.17 -5.39 7.28
C GLN A 165 -0.01 -6.56 8.23
N SER A 166 0.03 -7.74 7.63
CA SER A 166 0.11 -8.99 8.36
C SER A 166 1.40 -9.71 8.06
N TYR A 167 1.95 -10.39 9.07
CA TYR A 167 3.23 -11.04 8.96
C TYR A 167 3.23 -12.39 9.65
N TYR A 168 3.84 -13.38 8.99
CA TYR A 168 3.92 -14.73 9.49
C TYR A 168 5.00 -14.87 10.57
N PRO A 169 4.77 -15.64 11.66
CA PRO A 169 3.54 -16.38 11.93
C PRO A 169 2.42 -15.51 12.50
N SER A 170 2.73 -14.57 13.38
CA SER A 170 1.79 -14.12 14.41
C SER A 170 1.63 -12.61 14.50
N GLY A 171 1.69 -11.93 13.35
CA GLY A 171 1.81 -10.49 13.22
C GLY A 171 0.63 -9.77 12.57
N VAL A 172 0.01 -8.78 13.21
CA VAL A 172 -0.86 -7.80 12.54
C VAL A 172 -0.57 -6.38 13.03
N ILE A 173 -0.32 -5.46 12.11
CA ILE A 173 -0.28 -4.01 12.34
C ILE A 173 -1.47 -3.38 11.61
N ALA A 174 -2.37 -2.77 12.35
CA ALA A 174 -3.54 -2.07 11.82
C ALA A 174 -3.36 -0.56 11.92
N LEU A 175 -3.56 0.13 10.80
CA LEU A 175 -3.75 1.57 10.74
C LEU A 175 -5.24 1.86 10.90
N LEU A 176 -5.57 2.75 11.83
CA LEU A 176 -6.94 3.18 12.07
C LEU A 176 -7.25 4.47 11.30
N GLU A 177 -8.54 4.70 11.02
CA GLU A 177 -9.06 5.90 10.31
C GLU A 177 -8.63 7.22 10.96
N ASN A 178 -8.35 7.24 12.25
CA ASN A 178 -7.88 8.42 12.99
C ASN A 178 -6.35 8.65 12.92
N GLY A 179 -5.63 7.87 12.09
CA GLY A 179 -4.18 7.98 11.90
C GLY A 179 -3.35 7.42 13.06
N THR A 180 -3.93 6.57 13.90
CA THR A 180 -3.22 5.83 14.96
C THR A 180 -2.96 4.39 14.55
N VAL A 181 -1.98 3.75 15.19
CA VAL A 181 -1.59 2.38 14.86
C VAL A 181 -1.86 1.45 16.04
N GLN A 182 -2.48 0.31 15.76
CA GLN A 182 -2.65 -0.80 16.70
C GLN A 182 -1.86 -2.02 16.24
N GLN A 183 -1.29 -2.72 17.22
CA GLN A 183 -0.53 -3.93 17.01
C GLN A 183 -1.26 -5.09 17.67
N VAL A 184 -1.43 -6.20 16.95
CA VAL A 184 -2.09 -7.42 17.42
C VAL A 184 -1.20 -8.61 17.12
N GLY A 185 -0.50 -9.11 18.14
CA GLY A 185 0.54 -10.14 17.99
C GLY A 185 1.68 -9.65 17.10
N LEU A 186 2.95 -9.73 17.52
CA LEU A 186 4.10 -9.62 16.61
C LEU A 186 5.33 -10.18 17.31
N LEU A 187 5.38 -11.46 17.67
CA LEU A 187 6.49 -11.91 18.51
C LEU A 187 7.12 -13.20 18.00
N TRP A 188 8.26 -13.06 17.33
CA TRP A 188 9.42 -13.87 17.64
C TRP A 188 10.07 -13.24 18.88
N ASP A 189 9.69 -13.65 20.10
CA ASP A 189 10.33 -13.28 21.38
C ASP A 189 10.47 -11.78 21.79
N TYR A 190 10.05 -10.82 20.97
CA TYR A 190 10.15 -9.39 21.29
C TYR A 190 9.03 -8.94 22.26
N LYS A 191 9.23 -7.84 23.00
CA LYS A 191 8.17 -7.23 23.81
C LYS A 191 7.25 -6.39 22.92
N GLU A 192 6.02 -6.13 23.39
CA GLU A 192 5.12 -5.14 22.78
C GLU A 192 5.89 -3.85 22.44
N ILE A 193 5.76 -3.35 21.21
CA ILE A 193 6.45 -2.15 20.80
C ILE A 193 5.65 -0.95 21.29
N ALA A 194 5.79 -0.61 22.56
CA ALA A 194 5.05 0.50 23.18
C ALA A 194 5.13 1.82 22.38
N VAL A 195 6.17 1.98 21.56
CA VAL A 195 6.39 3.12 20.66
C VAL A 195 5.27 3.29 19.62
N VAL A 196 4.74 2.22 19.01
CA VAL A 196 3.73 2.37 17.95
C VAL A 196 2.40 2.93 18.48
N LYS A 197 2.07 2.64 19.75
CA LYS A 197 0.86 3.18 20.41
C LYS A 197 0.87 4.71 20.53
N ALA A 198 2.07 5.31 20.53
CA ALA A 198 2.23 6.75 20.60
C ALA A 198 2.16 7.43 19.23
N TRP A 199 2.24 6.67 18.12
CA TRP A 199 2.21 7.24 16.77
C TRP A 199 0.84 7.84 16.44
N LYS A 200 0.88 8.98 15.75
CA LYS A 200 -0.27 9.77 15.30
C LYS A 200 0.01 10.27 13.87
N ASN A 201 -1.05 10.62 13.15
CA ASN A 201 -0.98 11.12 11.77
C ASN A 201 -0.30 10.14 10.80
N ILE A 202 -0.38 8.85 11.09
CA ILE A 202 0.11 7.79 10.20
C ILE A 202 -0.92 7.58 9.08
N VAL A 203 -0.41 7.31 7.89
CA VAL A 203 -1.19 7.21 6.64
C VAL A 203 -0.77 6.01 5.78
N ALA A 204 0.31 5.31 6.15
CA ALA A 204 0.64 3.97 5.69
C ALA A 204 1.54 3.28 6.71
N VAL A 205 1.48 1.96 6.78
CA VAL A 205 2.28 1.12 7.67
C VAL A 205 2.80 -0.09 6.92
N THR A 206 4.01 -0.53 7.25
CA THR A 206 4.58 -1.81 6.80
C THR A 206 5.36 -2.44 7.94
N ALA A 207 5.43 -3.77 7.95
CA ALA A 207 6.07 -4.51 9.03
C ALA A 207 6.76 -5.78 8.54
N ARG A 208 7.94 -6.06 9.09
CA ARG A 208 8.65 -7.33 8.95
C ARG A 208 9.17 -7.78 10.31
N GLY A 209 8.55 -8.81 10.88
CA GLY A 209 8.86 -9.26 12.24
C GLY A 209 8.60 -8.16 13.27
N SER A 210 9.60 -7.76 14.04
CA SER A 210 9.51 -6.66 15.01
C SER A 210 9.79 -5.29 14.41
N PHE A 211 10.23 -5.21 13.15
CA PHE A 211 10.50 -3.94 12.49
C PHE A 211 9.22 -3.39 11.87
N VAL A 212 8.80 -2.22 12.35
CA VAL A 212 7.59 -1.53 11.88
C VAL A 212 7.99 -0.16 11.38
N VAL A 213 7.51 0.19 10.20
CA VAL A 213 7.74 1.49 9.55
C VAL A 213 6.39 2.15 9.31
N GLY A 214 6.26 3.41 9.73
CA GLY A 214 5.07 4.24 9.55
C GLY A 214 5.38 5.46 8.71
N LEU A 215 4.53 5.75 7.73
CA LEU A 215 4.58 6.97 6.94
C LEU A 215 3.61 8.00 7.54
N LEU A 216 4.09 9.20 7.83
CA LEU A 216 3.28 10.32 8.30
C LEU A 216 2.69 11.10 7.12
N ALA A 217 1.57 11.80 7.40
CA ALA A 217 0.87 12.61 6.41
C ALA A 217 1.73 13.74 5.81
N ASP A 218 2.75 14.22 6.54
CA ASP A 218 3.69 15.25 6.07
C ASP A 218 4.83 14.69 5.19
N GLY A 219 4.85 13.37 4.95
CA GLY A 219 5.87 12.68 4.17
C GLY A 219 7.14 12.33 4.94
N SER A 220 7.16 12.52 6.27
CA SER A 220 8.21 11.96 7.12
C SER A 220 7.94 10.50 7.49
N VAL A 221 9.01 9.77 7.80
CA VAL A 221 8.94 8.34 8.17
C VAL A 221 9.38 8.15 9.61
N VAL A 222 8.70 7.24 10.32
CA VAL A 222 9.10 6.75 11.64
C VAL A 222 9.32 5.24 11.56
N ALA A 223 10.33 4.74 12.26
CA ALA A 223 10.59 3.31 12.35
C ALA A 223 10.90 2.87 13.78
N THR A 224 10.54 1.63 14.10
CA THR A 224 10.81 1.01 15.40
C THR A 224 11.08 -0.48 15.24
N GLY A 225 11.67 -1.12 16.24
CA GLY A 225 12.15 -2.49 16.18
C GLY A 225 13.68 -2.61 16.09
N GLU A 226 14.16 -3.85 15.98
CA GLU A 226 15.58 -4.21 16.00
C GLU A 226 16.12 -4.43 14.59
N ARG A 227 16.40 -3.33 13.90
CA ARG A 227 17.04 -3.32 12.58
C ARG A 227 18.09 -2.24 12.50
N MET A 228 19.15 -2.49 11.73
CA MET A 228 20.29 -1.57 11.61
C MET A 228 19.94 -0.30 10.84
N GLU A 229 19.03 -0.43 9.88
CA GLU A 229 18.51 0.64 9.01
C GLU A 229 17.48 1.54 9.70
N ARG A 230 17.01 1.20 10.91
CA ARG A 230 15.93 1.92 11.61
C ARG A 230 16.19 3.42 11.69
N ASP A 231 17.39 3.82 12.11
CA ASP A 231 17.70 5.23 12.36
C ASP A 231 17.84 6.00 11.04
N GLU A 232 18.33 5.36 9.98
CA GLU A 232 18.36 5.94 8.63
C GLU A 232 16.94 6.14 8.09
N VAL A 233 16.11 5.10 8.13
CA VAL A 233 14.71 5.12 7.68
C VAL A 233 13.91 6.18 8.44
N SER A 234 14.13 6.34 9.76
CA SER A 234 13.46 7.34 10.58
C SER A 234 13.83 8.79 10.25
N ASN A 235 14.87 9.01 9.43
CA ASN A 235 15.28 10.33 8.96
C ASN A 235 14.73 10.67 7.56
N TRP A 236 14.07 9.73 6.89
CA TRP A 236 13.52 9.97 5.55
C TRP A 236 12.41 11.03 5.55
N LYS A 237 12.37 11.80 4.46
CA LYS A 237 11.45 12.92 4.20
C LYS A 237 10.98 12.88 2.74
N ASP A 238 9.90 13.61 2.46
CA ASP A 238 9.28 13.70 1.14
C ASP A 238 8.84 12.33 0.58
N VAL A 239 8.50 11.39 1.45
CA VAL A 239 8.06 10.03 1.10
C VAL A 239 6.54 10.00 0.92
N VAL A 240 6.05 9.24 -0.06
CA VAL A 240 4.62 9.05 -0.33
C VAL A 240 4.15 7.60 -0.23
N ALA A 241 5.07 6.64 -0.33
CA ALA A 241 4.82 5.21 -0.13
C ALA A 241 6.05 4.53 0.46
N ILE A 242 5.83 3.43 1.19
CA ILE A 242 6.87 2.65 1.87
C ILE A 242 6.61 1.15 1.66
N SER A 243 7.68 0.36 1.53
CA SER A 243 7.62 -1.11 1.51
C SER A 243 8.81 -1.68 2.27
N THR A 244 8.64 -2.77 3.02
CA THR A 244 9.67 -3.32 3.90
C THR A 244 9.66 -4.84 3.95
N ASP A 245 10.84 -5.42 3.76
CA ASP A 245 11.17 -6.80 4.07
C ASP A 245 12.59 -6.91 4.67
N THR A 246 13.57 -7.42 3.92
CA THR A 246 14.97 -7.50 4.33
C THR A 246 15.65 -6.15 4.17
N ASN A 247 15.23 -5.38 3.18
CA ASN A 247 15.45 -3.95 3.02
C ASN A 247 14.13 -3.17 3.18
N THR A 248 14.25 -1.86 3.33
CA THR A 248 13.14 -0.91 3.24
C THR A 248 13.38 -0.02 2.03
N ILE A 249 12.31 0.24 1.27
CA ILE A 249 12.32 1.19 0.15
C ILE A 249 11.22 2.25 0.35
N GLY A 250 11.51 3.48 -0.06
CA GLY A 250 10.61 4.62 0.02
C GLY A 250 10.49 5.33 -1.33
N LEU A 251 9.25 5.56 -1.77
CA LEU A 251 8.95 6.33 -2.98
C LEU A 251 8.80 7.80 -2.61
N LYS A 252 9.56 8.67 -3.27
CA LYS A 252 9.53 10.11 -3.01
C LYS A 252 8.49 10.84 -3.85
N LYS A 253 8.07 12.03 -3.38
CA LYS A 253 7.14 12.96 -4.09
C LYS A 253 7.58 13.27 -5.53
N ASP A 254 8.89 13.26 -5.80
CA ASP A 254 9.49 13.54 -7.11
C ASP A 254 9.58 12.31 -8.05
N GLY A 255 9.08 11.15 -7.63
CA GLY A 255 9.13 9.91 -8.41
C GLY A 255 10.48 9.19 -8.39
N THR A 256 11.40 9.58 -7.51
CA THR A 256 12.63 8.84 -7.20
C THR A 256 12.45 7.88 -6.03
N VAL A 257 13.37 6.93 -5.85
CA VAL A 257 13.32 5.92 -4.78
C VAL A 257 14.58 5.98 -3.92
N ILE A 258 14.39 5.79 -2.62
CA ILE A 258 15.45 5.63 -1.61
C ILE A 258 15.33 4.25 -0.97
N ALA A 259 16.45 3.67 -0.54
CA ALA A 259 16.50 2.33 0.05
C ALA A 259 17.52 2.27 1.18
N ALA A 260 17.26 1.43 2.18
CA ALA A 260 18.17 1.13 3.28
C ALA A 260 17.97 -0.31 3.78
N GLY A 261 18.99 -0.90 4.40
CA GLY A 261 18.94 -2.26 4.95
C GLY A 261 19.89 -3.23 4.26
N GLU A 262 19.47 -4.50 4.16
CA GLU A 262 20.26 -5.56 3.52
C GLU A 262 20.48 -5.25 2.03
N ASN A 263 21.71 -5.48 1.55
CA ASN A 263 22.08 -5.19 0.16
C ASN A 263 23.05 -6.24 -0.43
N ARG A 264 22.99 -7.48 0.07
CA ARG A 264 23.87 -8.58 -0.38
C ARG A 264 23.74 -8.89 -1.87
N PHE A 265 22.55 -8.69 -2.45
CA PHE A 265 22.27 -8.97 -3.85
C PHE A 265 22.05 -7.70 -4.68
N GLY A 266 22.16 -6.51 -4.08
CA GLY A 266 21.91 -5.23 -4.76
C GLY A 266 20.46 -4.78 -4.65
N GLU A 267 19.69 -5.29 -3.68
CA GLU A 267 18.29 -4.93 -3.43
C GLU A 267 18.07 -3.44 -3.17
N CYS A 268 19.09 -2.76 -2.62
CA CYS A 268 19.06 -1.32 -2.38
C CYS A 268 19.66 -0.49 -3.53
N ASN A 269 20.08 -1.09 -4.65
CA ASN A 269 20.68 -0.39 -5.80
C ASN A 269 19.60 0.31 -6.65
N VAL A 270 18.88 1.23 -6.02
CA VAL A 270 17.79 2.00 -6.63
C VAL A 270 18.28 3.35 -7.18
N GLU A 271 19.59 3.61 -7.15
CA GLU A 271 20.14 4.85 -7.69
C GLU A 271 19.80 4.99 -9.18
N GLY A 272 19.18 6.11 -9.54
CA GLY A 272 18.75 6.39 -10.91
C GLY A 272 17.32 5.94 -11.25
N TRP A 273 16.62 5.28 -10.34
CA TRP A 273 15.19 5.03 -10.48
C TRP A 273 14.45 6.36 -10.50
N THR A 274 13.70 6.61 -11.58
CA THR A 274 12.97 7.86 -11.84
C THR A 274 11.65 7.54 -12.53
N GLU A 275 10.70 8.47 -12.43
CA GLU A 275 9.32 8.30 -12.91
C GLU A 275 8.63 7.06 -12.32
N ILE A 276 8.99 6.69 -11.08
CA ILE A 276 8.36 5.60 -10.34
C ILE A 276 7.03 6.07 -9.76
N ILE A 277 6.01 5.23 -9.87
CA ILE A 277 4.66 5.50 -9.36
C ILE A 277 4.18 4.49 -8.31
N ALA A 278 4.82 3.32 -8.22
CA ALA A 278 4.59 2.32 -7.18
C ALA A 278 5.87 1.52 -6.91
N ILE A 279 5.98 0.97 -5.70
CA ILE A 279 7.15 0.23 -5.22
C ILE A 279 6.73 -1.03 -4.47
N ALA A 280 7.51 -2.09 -4.58
CA ALA A 280 7.36 -3.31 -3.78
C ALA A 280 8.73 -3.91 -3.46
N THR A 281 8.89 -4.49 -2.27
CA THR A 281 10.08 -5.26 -1.91
C THR A 281 9.72 -6.50 -1.11
N SER A 282 10.39 -7.62 -1.38
CA SER A 282 10.22 -8.88 -0.67
C SER A 282 11.38 -9.83 -0.94
N GLY A 283 11.73 -10.65 0.06
CA GLY A 283 12.86 -11.58 0.01
C GLY A 283 14.18 -10.84 -0.18
N HIS A 284 14.72 -10.89 -1.39
CA HIS A 284 16.00 -10.29 -1.76
C HIS A 284 15.92 -9.51 -3.08
N HIS A 285 14.80 -8.84 -3.37
CA HIS A 285 14.72 -7.95 -4.52
C HIS A 285 13.72 -6.82 -4.31
N SER A 286 13.93 -5.73 -5.01
CA SER A 286 13.05 -4.56 -5.04
C SER A 286 12.57 -4.28 -6.45
N VAL A 287 11.34 -3.79 -6.55
CA VAL A 287 10.62 -3.59 -7.82
C VAL A 287 10.01 -2.20 -7.83
N GLY A 288 10.10 -1.54 -8.99
CA GLY A 288 9.51 -0.22 -9.24
C GLY A 288 8.64 -0.23 -10.49
N LEU A 289 7.41 0.24 -10.36
CA LEU A 289 6.50 0.48 -11.48
C LEU A 289 6.73 1.89 -12.01
N LYS A 290 7.08 2.01 -13.28
CA LYS A 290 7.23 3.29 -13.96
C LYS A 290 5.89 3.81 -14.47
N LYS A 291 5.79 5.13 -14.56
CA LYS A 291 4.64 5.87 -15.09
C LYS A 291 4.20 5.44 -16.49
N ASP A 292 5.14 4.96 -17.31
CA ASP A 292 4.90 4.46 -18.67
C ASP A 292 4.29 3.03 -18.69
N GLY A 293 4.08 2.40 -17.54
CA GLY A 293 3.53 1.05 -17.41
C GLY A 293 4.55 -0.07 -17.53
N THR A 294 5.85 0.25 -17.58
CA THR A 294 6.96 -0.72 -17.52
C THR A 294 7.43 -0.93 -16.08
N VAL A 295 8.11 -2.05 -15.82
CA VAL A 295 8.58 -2.43 -14.48
C VAL A 295 10.08 -2.68 -14.49
N ILE A 296 10.79 -2.12 -13.51
CA ILE A 296 12.21 -2.35 -13.27
C ILE A 296 12.42 -3.04 -11.93
N ALA A 297 13.50 -3.81 -11.81
CA ALA A 297 13.84 -4.54 -10.59
C ALA A 297 15.36 -4.54 -10.35
N THR A 298 15.76 -4.69 -9.08
CA THR A 298 17.14 -4.89 -8.66
C THR A 298 17.20 -5.89 -7.50
N GLY A 299 18.36 -6.48 -7.27
CA GLY A 299 18.57 -7.51 -6.24
C GLY A 299 18.77 -8.90 -6.83
N ASP A 300 18.45 -9.91 -6.03
CA ASP A 300 18.48 -11.31 -6.42
C ASP A 300 17.56 -11.53 -7.62
N ASN A 301 18.06 -12.34 -8.55
CA ASN A 301 17.32 -12.80 -9.73
C ASN A 301 17.56 -14.29 -9.99
N SER A 302 17.92 -15.05 -8.95
CA SER A 302 18.27 -16.48 -9.07
C SER A 302 17.13 -17.35 -9.61
N TYR A 303 15.87 -16.94 -9.43
CA TYR A 303 14.68 -17.61 -9.96
C TYR A 303 14.04 -16.86 -11.14
N GLY A 304 14.63 -15.75 -11.58
CA GLY A 304 14.04 -14.88 -12.61
C GLY A 304 12.99 -13.89 -12.08
N GLN A 305 12.93 -13.66 -10.76
CA GLN A 305 11.97 -12.74 -10.14
C GLN A 305 12.06 -11.29 -10.63
N GLY A 306 13.20 -10.87 -11.16
CA GLY A 306 13.43 -9.56 -11.78
C GLY A 306 13.29 -9.53 -13.31
N ASN A 307 12.84 -10.62 -13.95
CA ASN A 307 12.70 -10.70 -15.41
C ASN A 307 11.41 -10.01 -15.91
N THR A 308 11.31 -8.70 -15.71
CA THR A 308 10.13 -7.88 -16.05
C THR A 308 10.28 -7.06 -17.34
N ALA A 309 11.36 -7.26 -18.10
CA ALA A 309 11.72 -6.42 -19.24
C ALA A 309 10.66 -6.35 -20.36
N ASP A 310 9.90 -7.42 -20.55
CA ASP A 310 8.85 -7.51 -21.59
C ASP A 310 7.47 -7.08 -21.08
N TRP A 311 7.36 -6.61 -19.82
CA TRP A 311 6.09 -6.19 -19.24
C TRP A 311 5.70 -4.79 -19.69
N THR A 312 4.46 -4.66 -20.12
CA THR A 312 3.82 -3.39 -20.49
C THR A 312 2.43 -3.30 -19.86
N ASP A 313 1.91 -2.07 -19.82
CA ASP A 313 0.55 -1.77 -19.38
C ASP A 313 0.26 -2.19 -17.94
N ILE A 314 1.30 -2.24 -17.10
CA ILE A 314 1.21 -2.56 -15.67
C ILE A 314 0.66 -1.36 -14.90
N VAL A 315 -0.25 -1.63 -13.96
CA VAL A 315 -0.93 -0.62 -13.13
C VAL A 315 -0.75 -0.84 -11.64
N ALA A 316 -0.37 -2.06 -11.22
CA ALA A 316 0.05 -2.36 -9.87
C ALA A 316 1.09 -3.49 -9.87
N ILE A 317 1.92 -3.50 -8.85
CA ILE A 317 2.95 -4.51 -8.62
C ILE A 317 2.90 -4.99 -7.18
N ASP A 318 3.32 -6.22 -6.96
CA ASP A 318 3.64 -6.74 -5.63
C ASP A 318 4.80 -7.75 -5.74
N ALA A 319 5.49 -8.03 -4.64
CA ALA A 319 6.67 -8.90 -4.60
C ALA A 319 6.52 -10.00 -3.54
N SER A 320 6.91 -11.22 -3.90
CA SER A 320 7.12 -12.33 -2.95
C SER A 320 8.59 -12.77 -2.98
N TRP A 321 9.00 -13.72 -2.14
CA TRP A 321 10.40 -14.11 -2.02
C TRP A 321 11.05 -14.60 -3.31
N TYR A 322 10.26 -15.19 -4.21
CA TYR A 322 10.77 -15.86 -5.42
C TYR A 322 10.18 -15.34 -6.73
N TYR A 323 9.27 -14.37 -6.67
CA TYR A 323 8.62 -13.84 -7.86
C TYR A 323 8.10 -12.41 -7.67
N THR A 324 7.96 -11.70 -8.78
CA THR A 324 7.23 -10.44 -8.89
C THR A 324 5.87 -10.69 -9.53
N LEU A 325 4.82 -10.06 -9.00
CA LEU A 325 3.47 -10.03 -9.55
C LEU A 325 3.20 -8.67 -10.21
N GLY A 326 2.61 -8.67 -11.39
CA GLY A 326 2.14 -7.47 -12.07
C GLY A 326 0.67 -7.58 -12.45
N LEU A 327 -0.12 -6.54 -12.15
CA LEU A 327 -1.48 -6.39 -12.65
C LEU A 327 -1.47 -5.49 -13.88
N LYS A 328 -2.08 -5.97 -14.97
CA LYS A 328 -2.27 -5.21 -16.20
C LYS A 328 -3.54 -4.37 -16.15
N SER A 329 -3.54 -3.29 -16.92
CA SER A 329 -4.70 -2.39 -17.09
C SER A 329 -5.95 -3.07 -17.66
N ASP A 330 -5.81 -4.23 -18.30
CA ASP A 330 -6.93 -5.06 -18.78
C ASP A 330 -7.49 -6.01 -17.69
N GLY A 331 -6.98 -5.94 -16.47
CA GLY A 331 -7.41 -6.74 -15.32
C GLY A 331 -6.87 -8.17 -15.32
N THR A 332 -5.78 -8.46 -16.04
CA THR A 332 -5.07 -9.75 -16.01
C THR A 332 -3.77 -9.68 -15.19
N LEU A 333 -3.28 -10.83 -14.70
CA LEU A 333 -2.00 -10.92 -13.97
C LEU A 333 -0.88 -11.49 -14.83
N VAL A 334 0.33 -10.98 -14.61
CA VAL A 334 1.59 -11.54 -15.09
C VAL A 334 2.53 -11.81 -13.92
N ILE A 335 3.41 -12.79 -14.07
CA ILE A 335 4.33 -13.22 -13.01
C ILE A 335 5.71 -13.50 -13.59
N ALA A 336 6.75 -13.08 -12.88
CA ALA A 336 8.15 -13.32 -13.23
C ALA A 336 8.80 -14.00 -12.04
N GLY A 337 9.55 -15.09 -12.29
CA GLY A 337 10.10 -15.93 -11.23
C GLY A 337 9.52 -17.34 -11.27
N ASP A 338 10.37 -18.36 -11.10
CA ASP A 338 9.96 -19.75 -10.97
C ASP A 338 10.73 -20.48 -9.87
N SER A 339 10.06 -20.81 -8.77
CA SER A 339 10.62 -21.61 -7.67
C SER A 339 10.54 -23.13 -7.90
N SER A 340 10.20 -23.60 -9.11
CA SER A 340 10.12 -25.04 -9.44
C SER A 340 11.41 -25.81 -9.14
N SER A 341 12.58 -25.17 -9.27
CA SER A 341 13.87 -25.74 -8.88
C SER A 341 14.05 -25.90 -7.36
N GLY A 342 13.31 -25.14 -6.56
CA GLY A 342 13.28 -25.16 -5.09
C GLY A 342 12.19 -26.05 -4.47
N GLY A 343 11.37 -26.73 -5.28
CA GLY A 343 10.41 -27.74 -4.81
C GLY A 343 8.94 -27.30 -4.73
N THR A 344 8.63 -26.02 -4.91
CA THR A 344 7.25 -25.50 -5.00
C THR A 344 7.11 -24.59 -6.22
N PRO A 345 6.24 -24.87 -7.20
CA PRO A 345 6.10 -24.02 -8.37
C PRO A 345 5.42 -22.69 -8.02
N THR A 346 5.82 -21.61 -8.70
CA THR A 346 5.13 -20.32 -8.65
C THR A 346 3.64 -20.48 -9.04
N PRO A 347 2.70 -19.74 -8.43
CA PRO A 347 1.28 -19.81 -8.81
C PRO A 347 1.03 -19.62 -10.30
N ASN A 348 0.21 -20.50 -10.87
CA ASN A 348 -0.25 -20.33 -12.24
C ASN A 348 -1.31 -19.23 -12.32
N VAL A 349 -0.94 -18.12 -12.95
CA VAL A 349 -1.81 -16.96 -13.20
C VAL A 349 -2.60 -17.06 -14.50
N ALA A 350 -2.42 -18.12 -15.29
CA ALA A 350 -3.19 -18.32 -16.52
C ALA A 350 -4.69 -18.36 -16.20
N ASN A 351 -5.45 -17.50 -16.88
CA ASN A 351 -6.90 -17.29 -16.70
C ASN A 351 -7.32 -16.55 -15.43
N VAL A 352 -6.40 -15.92 -14.69
CA VAL A 352 -6.79 -14.92 -13.69
C VAL A 352 -7.04 -13.59 -14.42
N SER A 353 -8.32 -13.20 -14.49
CA SER A 353 -8.79 -12.01 -15.21
C SER A 353 -10.02 -11.39 -14.52
N GLY A 354 -10.44 -10.19 -14.98
CA GLY A 354 -11.59 -9.49 -14.41
C GLY A 354 -11.30 -8.90 -13.02
N LEU A 355 -10.03 -8.63 -12.76
CA LEU A 355 -9.57 -8.03 -11.52
C LEU A 355 -9.92 -6.54 -11.47
N MET A 356 -10.08 -6.03 -10.26
CA MET A 356 -10.26 -4.62 -10.02
C MET A 356 -9.02 -3.85 -10.50
N VAL A 357 -9.25 -2.82 -11.32
CA VAL A 357 -8.24 -1.81 -11.68
C VAL A 357 -8.81 -0.46 -11.27
N PRO A 358 -8.48 0.05 -10.07
CA PRO A 358 -8.96 1.34 -9.63
C PRO A 358 -8.42 2.44 -10.56
N THR A 359 -9.27 3.41 -10.86
CA THR A 359 -8.91 4.58 -11.67
C THR A 359 -9.25 5.83 -10.90
N ILE A 360 -8.49 6.90 -11.15
CA ILE A 360 -8.74 8.20 -10.58
C ILE A 360 -8.51 9.25 -11.66
N HIS A 361 -9.51 10.07 -11.89
CA HIS A 361 -9.50 11.16 -12.84
C HIS A 361 -9.56 12.50 -12.11
N SER A 362 -9.04 13.55 -12.73
CA SER A 362 -9.08 14.91 -12.16
C SER A 362 -10.50 15.47 -11.91
N ASN A 363 -11.53 14.82 -12.44
CA ASN A 363 -12.92 15.24 -12.33
C ASN A 363 -13.76 14.39 -11.35
N ASP A 364 -13.14 13.40 -10.68
CA ASP A 364 -13.83 12.50 -9.74
C ASP A 364 -14.09 13.12 -8.36
#